data_AF-A0A453J7H1-F1
#
_entry.id   AF-A0A453J7H1-F1
#
_cell.length_a   1.000
_cell.length_b   1.000
_cell.length_c   1.000
_cell.angle_alpha   90.00
_cell.angle_beta   90.00
_cell.angle_gamma   90.00
#
_symmetry.space_group_name_H-M   'P 1'
#
loop_
_entity.id
_entity.type
_entity.pdbx_description
1 polymer ?
#
loop_
_entity_poly.entity_id
_entity_poly.type
_entity_poly.pdbx_seq_one_letter_code
_entity_poly.pdbx_strand_id
1 'polypeptide(L)'
;TWIFGTTPSPLIGYMVHRATASSPLLLLTSVEEGRGAEKSTSLEGSMETKTTTPLLTPYKMGDFNLAHRVVLAPLTRCRSYGNLAQPHNALYYAQRAAPGVLLIAEACAVSEAARGYPHVPGLWSQEQVEAWRPVVDAVHAKGAVFFFQLWHTGRVSPTEFQPNGQAPVSSTDKQVPPEVAHDGSVLEFAPPRRLETEEIPHIVNDFRVAARNAMRAGN
;
A
#
# COMPACT_ATOMS: atom_id res chain seq x y z
N THR A 1 -21.54 -24.58 -3.91
CA THR A 1 -20.92 -24.91 -2.62
C THR A 1 -19.46 -24.51 -2.68
N TRP A 2 -19.12 -23.34 -2.12
CA TRP A 2 -17.73 -22.91 -1.93
C TRP A 2 -17.65 -22.34 -0.52
N ILE A 3 -16.94 -23.08 0.33
CA ILE A 3 -16.73 -22.82 1.75
C ILE A 3 -15.31 -22.27 1.85
N PHE A 4 -15.14 -21.03 2.29
CA PHE A 4 -13.86 -20.59 2.83
C PHE A 4 -13.88 -20.84 4.34
N GLY A 5 -13.18 -21.89 4.75
CA GLY A 5 -12.91 -22.18 6.15
C GLY A 5 -11.84 -21.23 6.67
N THR A 6 -12.12 -20.62 7.82
CA THR A 6 -11.16 -19.88 8.62
C THR A 6 -10.58 -20.83 9.67
N THR A 7 -9.25 -20.99 9.66
CA THR A 7 -8.50 -21.49 10.83
C THR A 7 -7.57 -20.38 11.32
N PRO A 8 -7.53 -20.08 12.63
CA PRO A 8 -6.63 -19.09 13.17
C PRO A 8 -5.26 -19.72 13.47
N SER A 9 -4.17 -19.03 13.11
CA SER A 9 -2.83 -19.34 13.64
C SER A 9 -2.20 -18.06 14.18
N PRO A 10 -1.59 -18.08 15.38
CA PRO A 10 -1.04 -16.89 16.02
C PRO A 10 0.49 -16.77 15.82
N LEU A 11 1.00 -15.55 16.04
CA LEU A 11 2.39 -15.18 16.35
C LEU A 11 3.43 -15.18 15.20
N ILE A 12 3.66 -13.99 14.64
CA ILE A 12 4.98 -13.59 14.11
C ILE A 12 5.42 -12.34 14.88
N GLY A 13 6.34 -12.53 15.82
CA GLY A 13 7.06 -11.44 16.48
C GLY A 13 8.19 -10.96 15.58
N TYR A 14 8.29 -9.65 15.35
CA TYR A 14 9.41 -9.05 14.63
C TYR A 14 10.49 -8.63 15.63
N MET A 15 11.63 -9.32 15.57
CA MET A 15 12.84 -9.00 16.33
C MET A 15 13.69 -8.02 15.52
N VAL A 16 13.81 -6.78 15.98
CA VAL A 16 14.73 -5.78 15.38
C VAL A 16 16.11 -5.98 15.99
N HIS A 17 17.05 -6.53 15.21
CA HIS A 17 18.46 -6.51 15.57
C HIS A 17 19.11 -5.22 15.06
N ARG A 18 19.57 -4.37 16.00
CA ARG A 18 20.50 -3.26 15.73
C ARG A 18 21.86 -3.85 15.35
N ALA A 19 22.30 -3.63 14.11
CA ALA A 19 23.71 -3.81 13.73
C ALA A 19 24.41 -2.45 13.81
N THR A 20 25.30 -2.30 14.77
CA THR A 20 26.32 -1.24 14.81
C THR A 20 27.57 -1.75 14.10
N ALA A 21 28.02 -1.06 13.06
CA ALA A 21 29.34 -1.29 12.47
C ALA A 21 30.13 0.03 12.52
N SER A 22 31.23 -0.02 13.26
CA SER A 22 32.26 1.00 13.41
C SER A 22 33.51 0.52 12.65
N SER A 23 34.35 1.49 12.24
CA SER A 23 35.78 1.39 11.91
C SER A 23 36.20 1.57 10.43
N PRO A 24 37.41 2.14 10.19
CA PRO A 24 37.57 3.29 9.28
C PRO A 24 38.47 3.05 8.05
N LEU A 25 38.43 4.04 7.14
CA LEU A 25 39.34 4.23 6.00
C LEU A 25 40.80 4.36 6.46
N LEU A 26 41.70 3.59 5.85
CA LEU A 26 43.15 3.82 5.86
C LEU A 26 43.66 3.89 4.42
N LEU A 27 44.19 5.06 4.07
CA LEU A 27 44.86 5.40 2.83
C LEU A 27 46.35 5.09 3.01
N LEU A 28 46.95 4.23 2.17
CA LEU A 28 48.41 4.12 2.06
C LEU A 28 48.80 3.85 0.59
N THR A 29 49.53 4.81 0.06
CA THR A 29 50.31 4.76 -1.18
C THR A 29 51.57 3.92 -0.99
N SER A 30 51.95 3.12 -1.99
CA SER A 30 53.35 2.82 -2.34
C SER A 30 53.45 2.25 -3.76
N VAL A 31 54.40 2.80 -4.52
CA VAL A 31 54.90 2.35 -5.83
C VAL A 31 55.97 1.28 -5.60
N GLU A 32 56.01 0.23 -6.41
CA GLU A 32 57.27 -0.42 -6.83
C GLU A 32 57.09 -1.26 -8.11
N GLU A 33 58.08 -1.12 -8.99
CA GLU A 33 58.20 -1.70 -10.33
C GLU A 33 59.09 -2.95 -10.26
N GLY A 34 58.71 -4.06 -10.91
CA GLY A 34 59.52 -5.28 -10.89
C GLY A 34 59.10 -6.30 -11.95
N ARG A 35 59.97 -6.46 -12.96
CA ARG A 35 59.90 -7.43 -14.08
C ARG A 35 59.90 -8.89 -13.62
N GLY A 36 59.18 -9.76 -14.34
CA GLY A 36 59.60 -11.16 -14.50
C GLY A 36 58.49 -12.20 -14.71
N ALA A 37 58.60 -12.89 -15.86
CA ALA A 37 58.07 -14.22 -16.19
C ALA A 37 56.58 -14.37 -16.57
N GLU A 38 56.36 -14.44 -17.88
CA GLU A 38 55.19 -15.09 -18.49
C GLU A 38 55.04 -16.53 -17.96
N LYS A 39 53.93 -16.78 -17.28
CA LYS A 39 53.33 -18.10 -17.21
C LYS A 39 51.96 -18.02 -17.84
N SER A 40 51.83 -18.67 -19.00
CA SER A 40 50.56 -18.95 -19.66
C SER A 40 49.71 -19.86 -18.76
N THR A 41 48.92 -19.26 -17.89
CA THR A 41 47.77 -19.92 -17.27
C THR A 41 46.54 -19.46 -18.03
N SER A 42 45.96 -20.39 -18.82
CA SER A 42 44.63 -20.27 -19.38
C SER A 42 43.65 -20.01 -18.23
N LEU A 43 43.22 -18.76 -18.10
CA LEU A 43 42.08 -18.39 -17.27
C LEU A 43 40.83 -18.90 -18.01
N GLU A 44 40.47 -20.15 -17.74
CA GLU A 44 39.08 -20.59 -17.91
C GLU A 44 38.25 -19.71 -16.99
N GLY A 45 37.75 -18.61 -17.55
CA GLY A 45 36.80 -17.75 -16.89
C GLY A 45 35.58 -18.60 -16.55
N SER A 46 35.45 -18.93 -15.27
CA SER A 46 34.22 -19.47 -14.73
C SER A 46 33.13 -18.45 -15.07
N MET A 47 32.29 -18.77 -16.06
CA MET A 47 31.07 -18.02 -16.29
C MET A 47 30.24 -18.17 -15.02
N GLU A 48 30.34 -17.16 -14.15
CA GLU A 48 29.47 -17.00 -13.01
C GLU A 48 28.06 -16.84 -13.59
N THR A 49 27.29 -17.92 -13.57
CA THR A 49 25.89 -17.90 -13.96
C THR A 49 25.19 -17.01 -12.94
N LYS A 50 24.97 -15.75 -13.29
CA LYS A 50 24.25 -14.78 -12.47
C LYS A 50 22.84 -15.31 -12.23
N THR A 51 22.66 -16.02 -11.12
CA THR A 51 21.37 -16.54 -10.70
C THR A 51 20.45 -15.35 -10.51
N THR A 52 19.52 -15.18 -11.44
CA THR A 52 18.62 -14.03 -11.43
C THR A 52 17.55 -14.29 -10.38
N THR A 53 17.53 -13.50 -9.31
CA THR A 53 16.52 -13.59 -8.25
C THR A 53 15.12 -13.42 -8.85
N PRO A 54 14.22 -14.41 -8.75
CA PRO A 54 12.89 -14.34 -9.37
C PRO A 54 12.09 -13.10 -9.00
N LEU A 55 12.24 -12.61 -7.76
CA LEU A 55 11.59 -11.41 -7.26
C LEU A 55 11.98 -10.13 -8.03
N LEU A 56 13.20 -10.09 -8.56
CA LEU A 56 13.77 -8.94 -9.28
C LEU A 56 13.62 -9.04 -10.81
N THR A 57 12.86 -10.03 -11.28
CA THR A 57 12.57 -10.20 -12.72
C THR A 57 11.40 -9.32 -13.16
N PRO A 58 11.43 -8.74 -14.37
CA PRO A 58 10.30 -8.02 -14.94
C PRO A 58 9.03 -8.87 -15.04
N TYR A 59 7.88 -8.20 -15.04
CA TYR A 59 6.57 -8.84 -15.15
C TYR A 59 5.58 -7.99 -15.94
N LYS A 60 4.92 -8.60 -16.93
CA LYS A 60 3.84 -7.96 -17.68
C LYS A 60 2.50 -8.26 -17.00
N MET A 61 1.88 -7.23 -16.43
CA MET A 61 0.58 -7.29 -15.76
C MET A 61 -0.47 -6.59 -16.62
N GLY A 62 -1.13 -7.33 -17.51
CA GLY A 62 -2.03 -6.73 -18.50
C GLY A 62 -1.28 -5.73 -19.39
N ASP A 63 -1.69 -4.47 -19.33
CA ASP A 63 -1.08 -3.36 -20.08
C ASP A 63 0.14 -2.73 -19.35
N PHE A 64 0.41 -3.12 -18.11
CA PHE A 64 1.49 -2.56 -17.31
C PHE A 64 2.75 -3.42 -17.39
N ASN A 65 3.88 -2.80 -17.70
CA ASN A 65 5.20 -3.44 -17.66
C ASN A 65 5.89 -3.08 -16.35
N LEU A 66 6.00 -4.06 -15.44
CA LEU A 66 6.66 -3.90 -14.16
C LEU A 66 8.13 -4.30 -14.26
N ALA A 67 9.01 -3.52 -13.63
CA ALA A 67 10.45 -3.77 -13.62
C ALA A 67 10.83 -4.96 -12.72
N HIS A 68 10.04 -5.22 -11.68
CA HIS A 68 10.22 -6.31 -10.73
C HIS A 68 8.90 -6.69 -10.06
N ARG A 69 8.92 -7.75 -9.23
CA ARG A 69 7.73 -8.28 -8.54
C ARG A 69 7.57 -7.80 -7.11
N VAL A 70 8.34 -6.80 -6.68
CA VAL A 70 8.15 -6.10 -5.40
C VAL A 70 7.07 -5.03 -5.56
N VAL A 71 6.11 -5.02 -4.64
CA VAL A 71 4.94 -4.13 -4.66
C VAL A 71 4.82 -3.41 -3.31
N LEU A 72 4.48 -2.12 -3.32
CA LEU A 72 4.03 -1.46 -2.10
C LEU A 72 2.59 -1.89 -1.82
N ALA A 73 2.41 -2.69 -0.77
CA ALA A 73 1.10 -3.05 -0.26
C ALA A 73 0.30 -1.82 0.20
N PRO A 74 -1.04 -1.86 0.18
CA PRO A 74 -1.87 -0.79 0.72
C PRO A 74 -1.70 -0.71 2.25
N LEU A 75 -1.36 0.48 2.76
CA LEU A 75 -1.07 0.70 4.17
C LEU A 75 -1.81 1.94 4.67
N THR A 76 -2.94 1.78 5.35
CA THR A 76 -3.67 2.90 5.98
C THR A 76 -2.77 3.67 6.94
N ARG A 77 -2.60 4.98 6.71
CA ARG A 77 -1.69 5.83 7.51
C ARG A 77 -2.41 6.83 8.41
N CYS A 78 -3.69 7.07 8.17
CA CYS A 78 -4.50 8.06 8.91
C CYS A 78 -3.88 9.47 8.87
N ARG A 79 -3.42 9.91 7.69
CA ARG A 79 -2.74 11.21 7.49
C ARG A 79 -3.43 12.12 6.47
N SER A 80 -4.70 11.85 6.18
CA SER A 80 -5.52 12.57 5.20
C SER A 80 -6.60 13.37 5.93
N TYR A 81 -6.21 14.53 6.46
CA TYR A 81 -7.10 15.41 7.22
C TYR A 81 -8.28 15.88 6.35
N GLY A 82 -9.49 15.90 6.92
CA GLY A 82 -10.70 16.17 6.15
C GLY A 82 -10.98 15.14 5.03
N ASN A 83 -10.39 13.95 5.11
CA ASN A 83 -10.42 12.93 4.06
C ASN A 83 -9.76 13.35 2.73
N LEU A 84 -8.95 14.41 2.74
CA LEU A 84 -8.21 14.89 1.59
C LEU A 84 -6.77 14.39 1.68
N ALA A 85 -6.23 13.90 0.55
CA ALA A 85 -4.80 13.68 0.43
C ALA A 85 -4.05 15.00 0.65
N GLN A 86 -2.93 14.93 1.36
CA GLN A 86 -2.14 16.08 1.77
C GLN A 86 -0.84 16.16 0.97
N PRO A 87 -0.14 17.31 0.95
CA PRO A 87 1.14 17.44 0.27
C PRO A 87 2.19 16.39 0.69
N HIS A 88 2.20 15.96 1.97
CA HIS A 88 3.12 14.91 2.43
C HIS A 88 2.81 13.53 1.85
N ASN A 89 1.59 13.26 1.39
CA ASN A 89 1.27 11.99 0.72
C ASN A 89 2.03 11.88 -0.60
N ALA A 90 2.18 12.98 -1.35
CA ALA A 90 2.96 13.01 -2.59
C ALA A 90 4.42 12.63 -2.33
N LEU A 91 5.05 13.23 -1.31
CA LEU A 91 6.41 12.86 -0.90
C LEU A 91 6.50 11.39 -0.46
N TYR A 92 5.53 10.92 0.33
CA TYR A 92 5.51 9.55 0.86
C TYR A 92 5.49 8.48 -0.23
N TYR A 93 4.64 8.64 -1.26
CA TYR A 93 4.57 7.70 -2.38
C TYR A 93 5.72 7.91 -3.36
N ALA A 94 6.11 9.15 -3.66
CA ALA A 94 7.25 9.43 -4.53
C ALA A 94 8.55 8.83 -3.99
N GLN A 95 8.77 8.79 -2.67
CA GLN A 95 9.94 8.11 -2.07
C GLN A 95 9.98 6.60 -2.36
N ARG A 96 8.84 5.97 -2.65
CA ARG A 96 8.69 4.53 -2.93
C ARG A 96 8.55 4.23 -4.43
N ALA A 97 8.41 5.28 -5.24
CA ALA A 97 8.28 5.17 -6.68
C ALA A 97 9.64 5.09 -7.36
N ALA A 98 9.75 4.17 -8.32
CA ALA A 98 10.84 4.04 -9.27
C ALA A 98 10.28 3.45 -10.58
N PRO A 99 11.01 3.51 -11.70
CA PRO A 99 10.50 3.04 -12.98
C PRO A 99 9.99 1.60 -12.94
N GLY A 100 8.74 1.37 -13.33
CA GLY A 100 8.10 0.05 -13.36
C GLY A 100 7.79 -0.56 -12.00
N VAL A 101 7.84 0.20 -10.90
CA VAL A 101 7.40 -0.27 -9.57
C VAL A 101 5.89 -0.11 -9.45
N LEU A 102 5.20 -1.14 -8.95
CA LEU A 102 3.77 -1.05 -8.61
C LEU A 102 3.59 -0.57 -7.17
N LEU A 103 2.81 0.49 -7.00
CA LEU A 103 2.38 1.02 -5.72
C LEU A 103 0.87 0.94 -5.61
N ILE A 104 0.39 0.44 -4.48
CA ILE A 104 -1.04 0.46 -4.15
C ILE A 104 -1.24 1.49 -3.04
N ALA A 105 -2.10 2.48 -3.30
CA ALA A 105 -2.47 3.50 -2.35
C ALA A 105 -3.08 2.87 -1.09
N GLU A 106 -2.97 3.60 0.02
CA GLU A 106 -3.75 3.31 1.22
C GLU A 106 -5.26 3.25 0.92
N ALA A 107 -6.01 2.58 1.80
CA ALA A 107 -7.43 2.35 1.63
C ALA A 107 -8.19 3.68 1.48
N CYS A 108 -8.83 3.86 0.32
CA CYS A 108 -9.58 5.07 -0.03
C CYS A 108 -11.07 4.81 0.08
N ALA A 109 -11.73 5.50 1.01
CA ALA A 109 -13.15 5.32 1.22
C ALA A 109 -13.95 5.76 -0.03
N VAL A 110 -14.92 4.94 -0.44
CA VAL A 110 -15.75 5.17 -1.64
C VAL A 110 -16.93 6.10 -1.42
N SER A 111 -17.27 6.34 -0.15
CA SER A 111 -18.29 7.29 0.31
C SER A 111 -18.02 7.67 1.77
N GLU A 112 -18.77 8.63 2.29
CA GLU A 112 -18.61 9.05 3.69
C GLU A 112 -18.94 7.91 4.67
N ALA A 113 -20.03 7.17 4.42
CA ALA A 113 -20.44 6.00 5.22
C ALA A 113 -19.46 4.81 5.14
N ALA A 114 -18.59 4.80 4.14
CA ALA A 114 -17.60 3.74 3.90
C ALA A 114 -16.40 3.79 4.86
N ARG A 115 -16.30 4.85 5.68
CA ARG A 115 -15.19 5.09 6.61
C ARG A 115 -15.30 4.24 7.87
N GLY A 116 -14.15 3.82 8.41
CA GLY A 116 -14.05 3.19 9.74
C GLY A 116 -12.89 3.66 10.60
N TYR A 117 -12.06 4.58 10.09
CA TYR A 117 -10.88 5.10 10.78
C TYR A 117 -10.77 6.61 10.57
N PRO A 118 -10.13 7.34 11.50
CA PRO A 118 -9.93 8.78 11.36
C PRO A 118 -8.93 9.08 10.25
N HIS A 119 -9.10 10.23 9.60
CA HIS A 119 -8.14 10.80 8.63
C HIS A 119 -7.72 9.83 7.51
N VAL A 120 -8.62 8.96 7.07
CA VAL A 120 -8.44 8.14 5.87
C VAL A 120 -8.84 8.95 4.63
N PRO A 121 -8.13 8.81 3.50
CA PRO A 121 -8.50 9.54 2.29
C PRO A 121 -9.81 9.01 1.69
N GLY A 122 -10.48 9.86 0.93
CA GLY A 122 -11.68 9.52 0.16
C GLY A 122 -11.48 9.61 -1.35
N LEU A 123 -12.47 9.08 -2.10
CA LEU A 123 -12.58 9.19 -3.55
C LEU A 123 -14.03 9.40 -4.04
N TRP A 124 -14.90 10.00 -3.22
CA TRP A 124 -16.30 10.25 -3.59
C TRP A 124 -16.57 11.68 -4.10
N SER A 125 -15.71 12.65 -3.77
CA SER A 125 -15.89 14.06 -4.13
C SER A 125 -14.86 14.57 -5.14
N GLN A 126 -15.20 15.67 -5.82
CA GLN A 126 -14.26 16.34 -6.73
C GLN A 126 -13.03 16.89 -6.00
N GLU A 127 -13.23 17.43 -4.79
CA GLU A 127 -12.14 17.97 -3.97
C GLU A 127 -11.10 16.89 -3.64
N GLN A 128 -11.56 15.67 -3.34
CA GLN A 128 -10.68 14.53 -3.10
C GLN A 128 -9.91 14.13 -4.35
N VAL A 129 -10.54 14.17 -5.53
CA VAL A 129 -9.87 13.91 -6.81
C VAL A 129 -8.74 14.92 -7.05
N GLU A 130 -9.02 16.20 -6.87
CA GLU A 130 -8.00 17.25 -7.04
C GLU A 130 -6.88 17.15 -5.99
N ALA A 131 -7.21 16.73 -4.77
CA ALA A 131 -6.21 16.48 -3.72
C ALA A 131 -5.29 15.29 -4.06
N TRP A 132 -5.82 14.27 -4.74
CA TRP A 132 -5.04 13.09 -5.15
C TRP A 132 -4.16 13.32 -6.38
N ARG A 133 -4.57 14.21 -7.30
CA ARG A 133 -3.84 14.43 -8.56
C ARG A 133 -2.34 14.73 -8.35
N PRO A 134 -1.92 15.66 -7.48
CA PRO A 134 -0.48 15.90 -7.22
C PRO A 134 0.29 14.68 -6.70
N VAL A 135 -0.40 13.78 -5.99
CA VAL A 135 0.21 12.54 -5.47
C VAL A 135 0.46 11.56 -6.61
N VAL A 136 -0.54 11.36 -7.47
CA VAL A 136 -0.44 10.48 -8.65
C VAL A 136 0.62 11.03 -9.62
N ASP A 137 0.61 12.33 -9.88
CA ASP A 137 1.60 13.00 -10.73
C ASP A 137 3.03 12.78 -10.20
N ALA A 138 3.25 12.89 -8.89
CA ALA A 138 4.57 12.68 -8.28
C ALA A 138 5.07 11.22 -8.41
N VAL A 139 4.15 10.24 -8.42
CA VAL A 139 4.48 8.82 -8.65
C VAL A 139 4.78 8.58 -10.14
N HIS A 140 3.94 9.11 -11.04
CA HIS A 140 4.09 8.96 -12.49
C HIS A 140 5.32 9.68 -13.03
N ALA A 141 5.70 10.83 -12.46
CA ALA A 141 6.96 11.51 -12.78
C ALA A 141 8.21 10.63 -12.51
N LYS A 142 8.08 9.60 -11.68
CA LYS A 142 9.14 8.60 -11.40
C LYS A 142 8.99 7.30 -12.20
N GLY A 143 8.03 7.23 -13.12
CA GLY A 143 7.79 6.08 -13.99
C GLY A 143 7.19 4.86 -13.28
N ALA A 144 6.64 5.04 -12.08
CA ALA A 144 5.96 3.97 -11.35
C ALA A 144 4.51 3.82 -11.79
N VAL A 145 3.93 2.66 -11.52
CA VAL A 145 2.50 2.36 -11.68
C VAL A 145 1.81 2.57 -10.34
N PHE A 146 0.71 3.31 -10.31
CA PHE A 146 -0.03 3.63 -9.09
C PHE A 146 -1.47 3.17 -9.19
N PHE A 147 -1.95 2.41 -8.19
CA PHE A 147 -3.32 1.90 -8.12
C PHE A 147 -4.00 2.37 -6.84
N PHE A 148 -5.28 2.71 -6.91
CA PHE A 148 -6.11 2.98 -5.72
C PHE A 148 -6.74 1.70 -5.15
N GLN A 149 -6.64 1.51 -3.83
CA GLN A 149 -7.45 0.53 -3.11
C GLN A 149 -8.80 1.17 -2.74
N LEU A 150 -9.87 0.85 -3.48
CA LEU A 150 -11.22 1.27 -3.15
C LEU A 150 -11.75 0.50 -1.93
N TRP A 151 -12.33 1.20 -0.97
CA TRP A 151 -12.62 0.64 0.33
C TRP A 151 -13.97 1.04 0.92
N HIS A 152 -14.60 0.06 1.57
CA HIS A 152 -15.78 0.23 2.41
C HIS A 152 -15.66 -0.67 3.64
N THR A 153 -15.64 -0.10 4.84
CA THR A 153 -15.41 -0.86 6.09
C THR A 153 -16.62 -1.67 6.55
N GLY A 154 -17.82 -1.23 6.16
CA GLY A 154 -19.06 -1.87 6.59
C GLY A 154 -19.20 -1.75 8.11
N ARG A 155 -19.43 -2.87 8.79
CA ARG A 155 -19.60 -2.90 10.26
C ARG A 155 -18.34 -2.59 11.09
N VAL A 156 -17.16 -2.54 10.47
CA VAL A 156 -15.92 -2.15 11.17
C VAL A 156 -15.84 -0.62 11.19
N SER A 157 -16.79 0.01 11.87
CA SER A 157 -16.91 1.47 11.94
C SER A 157 -17.66 1.90 13.20
N PRO A 158 -17.21 2.95 13.90
CA PRO A 158 -18.00 3.63 14.93
C PRO A 158 -19.07 4.53 14.29
N THR A 159 -20.15 4.81 15.03
CA THR A 159 -21.21 5.75 14.59
C THR A 159 -20.68 7.17 14.36
N GLU A 160 -19.60 7.57 15.03
CA GLU A 160 -18.99 8.90 14.87
C GLU A 160 -18.49 9.16 13.43
N PHE A 161 -18.14 8.10 12.68
CA PHE A 161 -17.73 8.25 11.29
C PHE A 161 -18.88 8.12 10.29
N GLN A 162 -20.08 7.82 10.77
CA GLN A 162 -21.26 7.67 9.92
C GLN A 162 -21.95 9.01 9.73
N PRO A 163 -22.44 9.32 8.50
CA PRO A 163 -23.24 10.50 8.25
C PRO A 163 -24.41 10.59 9.24
N ASN A 164 -24.57 11.73 9.90
CA ASN A 164 -25.63 11.97 10.89
C ASN A 164 -25.64 10.96 12.08
N GLY A 165 -24.50 10.35 12.41
CA GLY A 165 -24.39 9.42 13.53
C GLY A 165 -25.16 8.12 13.34
N GLN A 166 -25.49 7.75 12.09
CA GLN A 166 -26.24 6.54 11.79
C GLN A 166 -25.47 5.27 12.15
N ALA A 167 -26.18 4.14 12.24
CA ALA A 167 -25.53 2.85 12.39
C ALA A 167 -24.74 2.50 11.11
N PRO A 168 -23.52 1.93 11.23
CA PRO A 168 -22.78 1.44 10.08
C PRO A 168 -23.54 0.32 9.39
N VAL A 169 -23.33 0.15 8.09
CA VAL A 169 -24.06 -0.86 7.30
C VAL A 169 -23.29 -2.16 7.16
N SER A 170 -24.00 -3.28 7.05
CA SER A 170 -23.38 -4.59 6.83
C SER A 170 -24.34 -5.61 6.21
N SER A 171 -23.83 -6.79 5.86
CA SER A 171 -24.64 -7.92 5.45
C SER A 171 -25.40 -8.59 6.61
N THR A 172 -25.10 -8.19 7.85
CA THR A 172 -25.73 -8.69 9.08
C THR A 172 -25.82 -7.58 10.13
N ASP A 173 -26.74 -7.74 11.06
CA ASP A 173 -26.93 -6.97 12.30
C ASP A 173 -25.96 -7.36 13.44
N LYS A 174 -25.06 -8.32 13.22
CA LYS A 174 -24.10 -8.77 14.25
C LYS A 174 -22.97 -7.76 14.41
N GLN A 175 -22.88 -7.17 15.60
CA GLN A 175 -21.78 -6.30 16.02
C GLN A 175 -20.43 -7.04 15.95
N VAL A 176 -19.38 -6.28 15.64
CA VAL A 176 -18.00 -6.77 15.75
C VAL A 176 -17.62 -6.73 17.23
N PRO A 177 -17.05 -7.82 17.81
CA PRO A 177 -16.53 -7.78 19.16
C PRO A 177 -15.49 -6.66 19.32
N PRO A 178 -15.35 -6.05 20.51
CA PRO A 178 -14.31 -5.08 20.74
C PRO A 178 -12.93 -5.66 20.47
N GLU A 179 -12.03 -4.85 19.93
CA GLU A 179 -10.64 -5.23 19.66
C GLU A 179 -9.68 -4.36 20.47
N VAL A 180 -8.56 -4.93 20.93
CA VAL A 180 -7.51 -4.16 21.59
C VAL A 180 -6.51 -3.70 20.53
N ALA A 181 -6.40 -2.39 20.36
CA ALA A 181 -5.41 -1.77 19.48
C ALA A 181 -3.99 -1.95 20.04
N HIS A 182 -3.00 -1.69 19.19
CA HIS A 182 -1.59 -1.87 19.55
C HIS A 182 -1.12 -0.96 20.69
N ASP A 183 -1.76 0.19 20.88
CA ASP A 183 -1.49 1.13 21.98
C ASP A 183 -2.23 0.77 23.28
N GLY A 184 -2.95 -0.36 23.29
CA GLY A 184 -3.72 -0.83 24.44
C GLY A 184 -5.12 -0.22 24.54
N SER A 185 -5.50 0.69 23.64
CA SER A 185 -6.87 1.21 23.59
C SER A 185 -7.85 0.13 23.09
N VAL A 186 -9.11 0.23 23.50
CA VAL A 186 -10.19 -0.66 23.04
C VAL A 186 -10.92 0.03 21.89
N LEU A 187 -10.95 -0.63 20.73
CA LEU A 187 -11.75 -0.25 19.59
C LEU A 187 -13.14 -0.83 19.76
N GLU A 188 -14.11 0.06 19.96
CA GLU A 188 -15.53 -0.30 20.00
C GLU A 188 -16.18 -0.03 18.64
N PHE A 189 -16.94 -1.00 18.15
CA PHE A 189 -17.67 -0.90 16.90
C PHE A 189 -19.17 -0.80 17.17
N ALA A 190 -19.88 0.05 16.45
CA ALA A 190 -21.32 0.18 16.63
C ALA A 190 -22.06 -1.07 16.11
N PRO A 191 -23.20 -1.47 16.72
CA PRO A 191 -24.08 -2.46 16.12
C PRO A 191 -24.49 -2.03 14.71
N PRO A 192 -24.23 -2.85 13.67
CA PRO A 192 -24.52 -2.45 12.30
C PRO A 192 -25.99 -2.63 11.98
N ARG A 193 -26.48 -1.85 11.02
CA ARG A 193 -27.74 -2.11 10.33
C ARG A 193 -27.49 -3.09 9.18
N ARG A 194 -28.33 -4.12 9.09
CA ARG A 194 -28.36 -5.00 7.92
C ARG A 194 -28.86 -4.20 6.71
N LEU A 195 -28.12 -4.26 5.61
CA LEU A 195 -28.57 -3.70 4.33
C LEU A 195 -29.79 -4.46 3.82
N GLU A 196 -30.78 -3.71 3.36
CA GLU A 196 -31.85 -4.24 2.53
C GLU A 196 -31.33 -4.53 1.12
N THR A 197 -32.01 -5.42 0.40
CA THR A 197 -31.56 -5.87 -0.93
C THR A 197 -31.49 -4.70 -1.92
N GLU A 198 -32.42 -3.76 -1.79
CA GLU A 198 -32.58 -2.58 -2.63
C GLU A 198 -31.48 -1.54 -2.39
N GLU A 199 -30.74 -1.62 -1.29
CA GLU A 199 -29.64 -0.71 -0.96
C GLU A 199 -28.30 -1.14 -1.56
N ILE A 200 -28.13 -2.44 -1.87
CA ILE A 200 -26.89 -2.99 -2.44
C ILE A 200 -26.49 -2.28 -3.75
N PRO A 201 -27.41 -1.99 -4.69
CA PRO A 201 -27.09 -1.22 -5.89
C PRO A 201 -26.49 0.16 -5.61
N HIS A 202 -26.86 0.82 -4.50
CA HIS A 202 -26.26 2.11 -4.12
C HIS A 202 -24.80 1.93 -3.68
N ILE A 203 -24.49 0.88 -2.91
CA ILE A 203 -23.10 0.57 -2.55
C ILE A 203 -22.27 0.26 -3.79
N VAL A 204 -22.78 -0.54 -4.73
CA VAL A 204 -22.12 -0.80 -6.02
C VAL A 204 -21.89 0.51 -6.79
N ASN A 205 -22.86 1.41 -6.76
CA ASN A 205 -22.76 2.72 -7.38
C ASN A 205 -21.66 3.60 -6.75
N ASP A 206 -21.48 3.55 -5.43
CA ASP A 206 -20.39 4.27 -4.74
C ASP A 206 -19.02 3.79 -5.23
N PHE A 207 -18.80 2.46 -5.30
CA PHE A 207 -17.58 1.90 -5.89
C PHE A 207 -17.39 2.34 -7.35
N ARG A 208 -18.47 2.34 -8.15
CA ARG A 208 -18.43 2.80 -9.54
C ARG A 208 -18.05 4.27 -9.65
N VAL A 209 -18.55 5.13 -8.77
CA VAL A 209 -18.21 6.56 -8.74
C VAL A 209 -16.75 6.74 -8.32
N ALA A 210 -16.32 6.06 -7.25
CA ALA A 210 -14.96 6.13 -6.76
C ALA A 210 -13.92 5.63 -7.79
N ALA A 211 -14.22 4.56 -8.52
CA ALA A 211 -13.38 4.09 -9.62
C ALA A 211 -13.24 5.13 -10.74
N ARG A 212 -14.33 5.82 -11.12
CA ARG A 212 -14.27 6.92 -12.09
C ARG A 212 -13.44 8.09 -11.57
N ASN A 213 -13.59 8.42 -10.30
CA ASN A 213 -12.84 9.48 -9.65
C ASN A 213 -11.34 9.14 -9.55
N ALA A 214 -10.98 7.88 -9.29
CA ALA A 214 -9.60 7.39 -9.33
C ALA A 214 -8.96 7.63 -10.71
N MET A 215 -9.64 7.26 -11.80
CA MET A 215 -9.16 7.55 -13.17
C MET A 215 -9.00 9.06 -13.41
N ARG A 216 -9.95 9.89 -12.94
CA ARG A 216 -9.87 11.36 -13.06
C ARG A 216 -8.74 11.99 -12.25
N ALA A 217 -8.31 11.32 -11.17
CA ALA A 217 -7.14 11.69 -10.38
C ALA A 217 -5.81 11.33 -11.06
N GLY A 218 -5.86 10.63 -12.20
CA GLY A 218 -4.71 10.33 -13.04
C GLY A 218 -4.30 8.85 -13.07
N ASN A 219 -5.11 7.96 -12.49
CA ASN A 219 -4.87 6.50 -12.47
C ASN A 219 -5.17 5.82 -13.82
#